data_AF-A0A2S6Q4T9-F1
#
_entry.id   AF-A0A2S6Q4T9-F1
#
_cell.length_a   1.000
_cell.length_b   1.000
_cell.length_c   1.000
_cell.angle_alpha   90.00
_cell.angle_beta   90.00
_cell.angle_gamma   90.00
#
_symmetry.space_group_name_H-M   'P 1'
#
loop_
_entity.id
_entity.type
_entity.pdbx_description
1 polymer ?
#
loop_
_entity_poly.entity_id
_entity_poly.type
_entity_poly.pdbx_seq_one_letter_code
_entity_poly.pdbx_strand_id
1 'polypeptide(L)'
;MKHSIKKGAMFGLDARIALAIFGVLSVISGAALYSAIQQSKATKLIADMNELGKAWEQYYLDTGSDLPQNDSSDNTSLFFYTLKLPQLVSNTDSASNWKGPYISYKADGTYRLDYPEYAYAYIYTLNDKSNWGNTTAFSTNGQCKSGDTCYKWVPLAV
;
A
#
# COMPACT_ATOMS: atom_id res chain seq x y z
N MET A 1 -79.16 -3.54 5.56
CA MET A 1 -77.85 -3.09 6.09
C MET A 1 -76.75 -3.83 5.34
N LYS A 2 -76.01 -3.17 4.44
CA LYS A 2 -74.95 -3.81 3.63
C LYS A 2 -73.67 -3.00 3.85
N HIS A 3 -72.77 -3.50 4.69
CA HIS A 3 -71.48 -2.86 4.97
C HIS A 3 -70.46 -3.35 3.93
N SER A 4 -70.03 -2.45 3.05
CA SER A 4 -69.04 -2.70 2.01
C SER A 4 -67.63 -2.44 2.59
N ILE A 5 -66.84 -3.49 2.81
CA ILE A 5 -65.47 -3.38 3.31
C ILE A 5 -64.56 -3.01 2.11
N LYS A 6 -64.08 -1.77 2.06
CA LYS A 6 -63.13 -1.28 1.05
C LYS A 6 -61.73 -1.89 1.28
N LYS A 7 -61.46 -3.08 0.75
CA LYS A 7 -60.14 -3.78 0.83
C LYS A 7 -59.05 -3.25 -0.10
N GLY A 8 -59.22 -2.05 -0.69
CA GLY A 8 -58.29 -1.51 -1.71
C GLY A 8 -57.29 -0.45 -1.22
N ALA A 9 -57.48 0.14 -0.02
CA ALA A 9 -56.67 1.27 0.45
C ALA A 9 -55.46 0.86 1.33
N MET A 10 -55.40 -0.41 1.76
CA MET A 10 -54.42 -0.88 2.74
C MET A 10 -53.08 -1.32 2.11
N PHE A 11 -53.07 -1.65 0.81
CA PHE A 11 -51.84 -2.00 0.08
C PHE A 11 -51.02 -0.77 -0.35
N GLY A 12 -51.61 0.43 -0.41
CA GLY A 12 -50.91 1.65 -0.82
C GLY A 12 -50.16 2.36 0.32
N LEU A 13 -50.69 2.28 1.54
CA LEU A 13 -50.07 2.89 2.72
C LEU A 13 -48.84 2.09 3.17
N ASP A 14 -48.98 0.77 3.29
CA ASP A 14 -47.91 -0.12 3.77
C ASP A 14 -46.79 -0.27 2.72
N ALA A 15 -47.11 -0.29 1.42
CA ALA A 15 -46.09 -0.33 0.37
C ALA A 15 -45.17 0.90 0.36
N ARG A 16 -45.68 2.08 0.72
CA ARG A 16 -44.85 3.31 0.82
C ARG A 16 -43.93 3.27 2.03
N ILE A 17 -44.41 2.75 3.16
CA ILE A 17 -43.60 2.56 4.36
C ILE A 17 -42.51 1.51 4.08
N ALA A 18 -42.86 0.39 3.46
CA ALA A 18 -41.91 -0.63 3.05
C ALA A 18 -40.85 -0.09 2.08
N LEU A 19 -41.24 0.67 1.05
CA LEU A 19 -40.30 1.31 0.13
C LEU A 19 -39.37 2.32 0.83
N ALA A 20 -39.89 3.08 1.80
CA ALA A 20 -39.07 3.99 2.60
C ALA A 20 -38.05 3.22 3.46
N ILE A 21 -38.45 2.09 4.06
CA ILE A 21 -37.56 1.23 4.84
C ILE A 21 -36.49 0.60 3.94
N PHE A 22 -36.86 0.02 2.80
CA PHE A 22 -35.89 -0.54 1.84
C PHE A 22 -34.96 0.54 1.28
N GLY A 23 -35.49 1.73 1.01
CA GLY A 23 -34.71 2.90 0.62
C GLY A 23 -33.65 3.24 1.66
N VAL A 24 -34.04 3.44 2.91
CA VAL A 24 -33.10 3.77 4.00
C VAL A 24 -32.10 2.63 4.26
N LEU A 25 -32.55 1.37 4.29
CA LEU A 25 -31.67 0.21 4.49
C LEU A 25 -30.65 0.07 3.35
N SER A 26 -31.02 0.38 2.11
CA SER A 26 -30.08 0.35 0.97
C SER A 26 -28.99 1.42 1.08
N VAL A 27 -29.32 2.63 1.53
CA VAL A 27 -28.34 3.71 1.75
C VAL A 27 -27.39 3.37 2.89
N ILE A 28 -27.93 2.87 4.02
CA ILE A 28 -27.11 2.45 5.17
C ILE A 28 -26.17 1.31 4.76
N SER A 29 -26.69 0.31 4.04
CA SER A 29 -25.90 -0.82 3.57
C SER A 29 -24.83 -0.38 2.57
N GLY A 30 -25.12 0.59 1.69
CA GLY A 30 -24.15 1.15 0.75
C GLY A 30 -23.00 1.89 1.45
N ALA A 31 -23.31 2.71 2.44
CA ALA A 31 -22.29 3.42 3.22
C ALA A 31 -21.42 2.46 4.05
N ALA A 32 -22.05 1.43 4.65
CA ALA A 32 -21.35 0.39 5.39
C ALA A 32 -20.45 -0.45 4.48
N LEU A 33 -20.95 -0.84 3.30
CA LEU A 33 -20.18 -1.60 2.30
C LEU A 33 -18.98 -0.78 1.80
N TYR A 34 -19.17 0.50 1.49
CA TYR A 34 -18.08 1.37 1.07
C TYR A 34 -16.99 1.51 2.16
N SER A 35 -17.41 1.71 3.41
CA SER A 35 -16.49 1.81 4.55
C SER A 35 -15.73 0.49 4.78
N ALA A 36 -16.41 -0.65 4.68
CA ALA A 36 -15.79 -1.97 4.78
C ALA A 36 -14.77 -2.22 3.67
N ILE A 37 -15.04 -1.76 2.44
CA ILE A 37 -14.07 -1.83 1.33
C ILE A 37 -12.83 -0.99 1.63
N GLN A 38 -12.98 0.24 2.14
CA GLN A 38 -11.84 1.07 2.51
C GLN A 38 -10.99 0.42 3.60
N GLN A 39 -11.63 -0.15 4.62
CA GLN A 39 -10.94 -0.84 5.71
C GLN A 39 -10.19 -2.09 5.20
N SER A 40 -10.81 -2.86 4.31
CA SER A 40 -10.18 -4.02 3.68
C SER A 40 -8.93 -3.63 2.87
N LYS A 41 -9.00 -2.55 2.08
CA LYS A 41 -7.83 -2.01 1.36
C LYS A 41 -6.71 -1.55 2.28
N ALA A 42 -7.03 -0.83 3.36
CA ALA A 42 -6.02 -0.42 4.34
C ALA A 42 -5.36 -1.61 5.03
N THR A 43 -6.15 -2.64 5.38
CA THR A 43 -5.65 -3.87 6.02
C THR A 43 -4.75 -4.64 5.07
N LYS A 44 -5.16 -4.79 3.81
CA LYS A 44 -4.35 -5.42 2.76
C LYS A 44 -3.03 -4.68 2.56
N LEU A 45 -3.07 -3.35 2.47
CA LEU A 45 -1.86 -2.55 2.31
C LEU A 45 -0.87 -2.78 3.47
N ILE A 46 -1.35 -2.77 4.72
CA ILE A 46 -0.51 -3.04 5.89
C ILE A 46 0.07 -4.46 5.83
N ALA A 47 -0.72 -5.45 5.43
CA ALA A 47 -0.24 -6.83 5.28
C ALA A 47 0.89 -6.91 4.23
N ASP A 48 0.70 -6.29 3.07
CA ASP A 48 1.67 -6.29 1.98
C ASP A 48 2.98 -5.57 2.37
N MET A 49 2.89 -4.45 3.12
CA MET A 49 4.08 -3.76 3.64
C MET A 49 4.86 -4.62 4.65
N ASN A 50 4.14 -5.39 5.47
CA ASN A 50 4.78 -6.34 6.39
C ASN A 50 5.44 -7.52 5.64
N GLU A 51 4.85 -7.99 4.54
CA GLU A 51 5.47 -9.00 3.69
C GLU A 51 6.76 -8.48 3.05
N LEU A 52 6.75 -7.25 2.54
CA LEU A 52 7.96 -6.62 2.01
C LEU A 52 9.04 -6.43 3.07
N GLY A 53 8.66 -6.02 4.29
CA GLY A 53 9.58 -5.92 5.42
C GLY A 53 10.23 -7.26 5.76
N LYS A 54 9.43 -8.33 5.88
CA LYS A 54 9.93 -9.70 6.11
C LYS A 54 10.86 -10.18 5.00
N ALA A 55 10.52 -9.86 3.74
CA ALA A 55 11.34 -10.22 2.59
C ALA A 55 12.73 -9.55 2.66
N TRP A 56 12.76 -8.26 3.00
CA TRP A 56 14.00 -7.52 3.24
C TRP A 56 14.81 -8.09 4.41
N GLU A 57 14.16 -8.37 5.55
CA GLU A 57 14.83 -8.99 6.71
C GLU A 57 15.45 -10.34 6.36
N GLN A 58 14.71 -11.19 5.63
CA GLN A 58 15.21 -12.50 5.22
C GLN A 58 16.40 -12.39 4.26
N TYR A 59 16.36 -11.45 3.31
CA TYR A 59 17.50 -11.14 2.44
C TYR A 59 18.73 -10.74 3.27
N TYR A 60 18.55 -9.86 4.25
CA TYR A 60 19.63 -9.40 5.13
C TYR A 60 20.22 -10.55 5.95
N LEU A 61 19.38 -11.43 6.50
CA LEU A 61 19.81 -12.60 7.26
C LEU A 61 20.57 -13.63 6.41
N ASP A 62 20.16 -13.83 5.15
CA ASP A 62 20.79 -14.81 4.27
C ASP A 62 22.11 -14.32 3.68
N THR A 63 22.15 -13.06 3.23
CA THR A 63 23.31 -12.49 2.54
C THR A 63 24.32 -11.83 3.48
N GLY A 64 23.88 -11.43 4.68
CA GLY A 64 24.68 -10.69 5.65
C GLY A 64 24.91 -9.22 5.28
N SER A 65 24.29 -8.74 4.20
CA SER A 65 24.38 -7.36 3.71
C SER A 65 22.99 -6.78 3.47
N ASP A 66 22.86 -5.46 3.61
CA ASP A 66 21.64 -4.75 3.21
C ASP A 66 21.47 -4.79 1.69
N LEU A 67 20.27 -4.48 1.21
CA LEU A 67 20.00 -4.36 -0.22
C LEU A 67 21.00 -3.38 -0.86
N PRO A 68 21.55 -3.71 -2.03
CA PRO A 68 22.48 -2.84 -2.70
C PRO A 68 21.80 -1.53 -3.05
N GLN A 69 22.51 -0.44 -2.78
CA GLN A 69 22.10 0.90 -3.14
C GLN A 69 22.28 1.10 -4.66
N ASN A 70 21.59 2.08 -5.22
CA ASN A 70 21.84 2.49 -6.60
C ASN A 70 23.29 2.96 -6.80
N ASP A 71 23.81 2.74 -8.01
CA ASP A 71 25.15 3.12 -8.44
C ASP A 71 25.31 4.64 -8.68
N SER A 72 24.37 5.46 -8.20
CA SER A 72 24.48 6.92 -8.28
C SER A 72 25.57 7.39 -7.31
N SER A 73 26.48 8.24 -7.79
CA SER A 73 27.47 8.92 -6.96
C SER A 73 26.99 10.28 -6.44
N ASP A 74 25.81 10.73 -6.90
CA ASP A 74 25.25 12.03 -6.55
C ASP A 74 24.39 11.92 -5.29
N ASN A 75 25.00 12.20 -4.14
CA ASN A 75 24.32 12.22 -2.84
C ASN A 75 23.24 13.31 -2.70
N THR A 76 23.06 14.18 -3.69
CA THR A 76 21.94 15.14 -3.73
C THR A 76 20.68 14.53 -4.35
N SER A 77 20.82 13.42 -5.07
CA SER A 77 19.75 12.73 -5.77
C SER A 77 19.05 11.69 -4.89
N LEU A 78 17.73 11.55 -5.04
CA LEU A 78 16.99 10.45 -4.41
C LEU A 78 17.48 9.09 -4.86
N PHE A 79 17.93 9.03 -6.10
CA PHE A 79 18.43 7.82 -6.70
C PHE A 79 19.59 7.27 -5.90
N PHE A 80 20.45 8.11 -5.30
CA PHE A 80 21.45 7.68 -4.35
C PHE A 80 20.79 6.87 -3.25
N TYR A 81 19.79 7.41 -2.56
CA TYR A 81 19.16 6.75 -1.40
C TYR A 81 18.22 5.57 -1.72
N THR A 82 18.01 5.25 -3.00
CA THR A 82 17.15 4.13 -3.42
C THR A 82 17.89 2.80 -3.33
N LEU A 83 17.22 1.78 -2.78
CA LEU A 83 17.72 0.40 -2.78
C LEU A 83 17.22 -0.37 -4.01
N LYS A 84 18.03 -1.28 -4.52
CA LYS A 84 17.71 -2.17 -5.64
C LYS A 84 16.72 -3.25 -5.20
N LEU A 85 15.45 -2.86 -5.09
CA LEU A 85 14.37 -3.74 -4.64
C LEU A 85 14.18 -5.04 -5.45
N PRO A 86 14.44 -5.08 -6.78
CA PRO A 86 14.45 -6.31 -7.57
C PRO A 86 15.34 -7.42 -7.04
N GLN A 87 16.35 -7.10 -6.24
CA GLN A 87 17.23 -8.09 -5.61
C GLN A 87 16.47 -9.05 -4.65
N LEU A 88 15.27 -8.64 -4.19
CA LEU A 88 14.35 -9.49 -3.44
C LEU A 88 13.65 -10.54 -4.31
N VAL A 89 13.62 -10.37 -5.64
CA VAL A 89 12.95 -11.26 -6.58
C VAL A 89 13.96 -12.12 -7.34
N SER A 90 15.08 -11.52 -7.73
CA SER A 90 16.14 -12.19 -8.47
C SER A 90 17.52 -11.72 -8.01
N ASN A 91 18.52 -12.60 -8.07
CA ASN A 91 19.88 -12.27 -7.64
C ASN A 91 20.66 -11.49 -8.72
N THR A 92 20.23 -10.27 -9.05
CA THR A 92 20.84 -9.46 -10.11
C THR A 92 22.26 -9.01 -9.79
N ASP A 93 22.54 -8.71 -8.51
CA ASP A 93 23.87 -8.25 -8.07
C ASP A 93 24.76 -9.40 -7.60
N SER A 94 24.37 -10.66 -7.85
CA SER A 94 25.13 -11.86 -7.48
C SER A 94 25.54 -11.91 -6.00
N ALA A 95 24.64 -11.47 -5.12
CA ALA A 95 24.81 -11.53 -3.67
C ALA A 95 25.14 -12.96 -3.24
N SER A 96 26.20 -13.09 -2.44
CA SER A 96 26.60 -14.36 -1.85
C SER A 96 25.50 -14.89 -0.93
N ASN A 97 25.32 -16.20 -0.91
CA ASN A 97 24.33 -16.89 -0.06
C ASN A 97 22.86 -16.47 -0.28
N TRP A 98 22.52 -15.84 -1.41
CA TRP A 98 21.13 -15.57 -1.76
C TRP A 98 20.34 -16.88 -1.92
N LYS A 99 19.21 -17.01 -1.20
CA LYS A 99 18.43 -18.26 -1.15
C LYS A 99 17.07 -18.21 -1.81
N GLY A 100 16.67 -17.08 -2.37
CA GLY A 100 15.51 -17.09 -3.24
C GLY A 100 14.84 -15.76 -3.49
N PRO A 101 13.81 -15.79 -4.34
CA PRO A 101 12.82 -14.74 -4.34
C PRO A 101 12.20 -14.69 -2.94
N TYR A 102 12.49 -13.63 -2.21
CA TYR A 102 11.95 -13.32 -0.89
C TYR A 102 10.51 -12.77 -0.98
N ILE A 103 10.10 -12.36 -2.18
CA ILE A 103 8.77 -11.84 -2.45
C ILE A 103 8.27 -12.29 -3.82
N SER A 104 6.95 -12.44 -3.96
CA SER A 104 6.29 -12.94 -5.18
C SER A 104 5.86 -11.83 -6.14
N TYR A 105 6.33 -10.60 -5.95
CA TYR A 105 6.06 -9.49 -6.87
C TYR A 105 6.99 -9.54 -8.08
N LYS A 106 6.61 -8.82 -9.14
CA LYS A 106 7.43 -8.73 -10.36
C LYS A 106 8.40 -7.58 -10.23
N ALA A 107 9.65 -7.79 -10.62
CA ALA A 107 10.58 -6.69 -10.80
C ALA A 107 10.16 -5.81 -11.98
N ASP A 108 10.22 -4.50 -11.82
CA ASP A 108 10.01 -3.54 -12.91
C ASP A 108 11.21 -2.58 -12.97
N GLY A 109 12.17 -2.86 -13.84
CA GLY A 109 13.43 -2.11 -13.90
C GLY A 109 14.38 -2.46 -12.75
N THR A 110 15.21 -1.49 -12.34
CA THR A 110 16.36 -1.74 -11.44
C THR A 110 16.08 -1.46 -9.96
N TYR A 111 15.04 -0.69 -9.64
CA TYR A 111 14.85 -0.14 -8.29
C TYR A 111 13.47 -0.35 -7.69
N ARG A 112 12.53 -0.95 -8.44
CA ARG A 112 11.14 -1.03 -8.04
C ARG A 112 10.52 -2.38 -8.38
N LEU A 113 9.48 -2.70 -7.63
CA LEU A 113 8.61 -3.84 -7.88
C LEU A 113 7.28 -3.32 -8.41
N ASP A 114 6.70 -4.05 -9.36
CA ASP A 114 5.32 -3.90 -9.79
C ASP A 114 4.39 -4.21 -8.62
N TYR A 115 3.58 -3.23 -8.24
CA TYR A 115 2.63 -3.33 -7.14
C TYR A 115 1.21 -3.13 -7.69
N PRO A 116 0.39 -4.21 -7.77
CA PRO A 116 -0.86 -4.18 -8.55
C PRO A 116 -1.86 -3.09 -8.19
N GLU A 117 -1.90 -2.60 -6.94
CA GLU A 117 -2.88 -1.59 -6.50
C GLU A 117 -2.36 -0.14 -6.57
N TYR A 118 -1.05 0.08 -6.59
CA TYR A 118 -0.42 1.40 -6.49
C TYR A 118 0.77 1.55 -7.45
N ALA A 119 0.71 0.86 -8.60
CA ALA A 119 1.73 0.79 -9.66
C ALA A 119 3.12 0.28 -9.24
N TYR A 120 3.82 0.97 -8.33
CA TYR A 120 5.21 0.66 -7.99
C TYR A 120 5.50 0.78 -6.49
N ALA A 121 6.33 -0.13 -5.99
CA ALA A 121 6.93 -0.07 -4.67
C ALA A 121 8.44 0.22 -4.77
N TYR A 122 8.94 1.11 -3.90
CA TYR A 122 10.36 1.45 -3.76
C TYR A 122 10.78 1.24 -2.30
N ILE A 123 12.09 1.10 -2.06
CA ILE A 123 12.65 1.29 -0.73
C ILE A 123 13.72 2.38 -0.78
N TYR A 124 13.58 3.37 0.10
CA TYR A 124 14.56 4.43 0.29
C TYR A 124 15.14 4.38 1.70
N THR A 125 16.39 4.82 1.82
CA THR A 125 17.03 5.07 3.12
C THR A 125 16.96 6.56 3.42
N LEU A 126 16.04 6.97 4.30
CA LEU A 126 15.76 8.39 4.58
C LEU A 126 15.80 8.69 6.09
N ASN A 127 16.06 9.96 6.45
CA ASN A 127 15.99 10.44 7.83
C ASN A 127 14.53 10.70 8.28
N ASP A 128 14.27 10.77 9.58
CA ASP A 128 12.96 11.17 10.13
C ASP A 128 12.95 12.61 10.71
N LYS A 129 14.07 13.34 10.57
CA LYS A 129 14.21 14.69 11.15
C LYS A 129 13.49 15.77 10.35
N SER A 130 13.20 15.50 9.09
CA SER A 130 12.71 16.47 8.14
C SER A 130 11.38 16.02 7.55
N ASN A 131 10.52 16.96 7.21
CA ASN A 131 9.28 16.65 6.51
C ASN A 131 9.60 16.37 5.04
N TRP A 132 9.25 15.18 4.58
CA TRP A 132 9.34 14.75 3.18
C TRP A 132 8.14 13.86 2.83
N GLY A 133 7.86 13.73 1.53
CA GLY A 133 6.69 12.99 1.04
C GLY A 133 5.43 13.85 0.90
N ASN A 134 4.35 13.24 0.39
CA ASN A 134 3.12 13.93 -0.02
C ASN A 134 3.40 15.05 -1.04
N THR A 135 3.32 16.33 -0.64
CA THR A 135 3.60 17.49 -1.49
C THR A 135 5.06 17.96 -1.43
N THR A 136 5.86 17.41 -0.51
CA THR A 136 7.27 17.79 -0.32
C THR A 136 8.17 16.78 -1.02
N ALA A 137 9.08 17.27 -1.87
CA ALA A 137 10.00 16.40 -2.59
C ALA A 137 10.90 15.61 -1.63
N PHE A 138 11.02 14.30 -1.86
CA PHE A 138 11.89 13.45 -1.04
C PHE A 138 13.38 13.85 -1.18
N SER A 139 13.79 14.43 -2.31
CA SER A 139 15.19 14.63 -2.71
C SER A 139 15.97 15.65 -1.92
N THR A 140 15.29 16.62 -1.33
CA THR A 140 15.96 17.76 -0.68
C THR A 140 15.99 17.64 0.83
N ASN A 141 14.99 16.99 1.43
CA ASN A 141 14.80 16.98 2.87
C ASN A 141 15.13 15.62 3.50
N GLY A 142 14.66 14.52 2.92
CA GLY A 142 14.76 13.18 3.53
C GLY A 142 16.14 12.53 3.46
N GLN A 143 17.16 13.20 2.91
CA GLN A 143 18.49 12.63 2.69
C GLN A 143 19.11 12.05 3.97
N CYS A 144 19.55 10.79 3.93
CA CYS A 144 20.28 10.18 5.03
C CYS A 144 21.74 10.69 5.04
N LYS A 145 22.06 11.66 5.90
CA LYS A 145 23.42 12.22 6.02
C LYS A 145 24.18 11.60 7.20
N SER A 146 25.51 11.71 7.17
CA SER A 146 26.35 11.23 8.28
C SER A 146 25.95 11.92 9.58
N GLY A 147 25.69 11.13 10.63
CA GLY A 147 25.20 11.63 11.93
C GLY A 147 23.68 11.67 12.06
N ASP A 148 22.92 11.34 11.02
CA ASP A 148 21.46 11.17 11.10
C ASP A 148 21.08 9.73 11.40
N THR A 149 19.98 9.57 12.14
CA THR A 149 19.29 8.28 12.26
C THR A 149 18.42 8.10 11.03
N CYS A 150 18.67 7.01 10.29
CA CYS A 150 18.01 6.72 9.04
C CYS A 150 17.21 5.43 9.12
N TYR A 151 16.10 5.40 8.40
CA TYR A 151 15.16 4.30 8.37
C TYR A 151 14.92 3.86 6.92
N LYS A 152 14.44 2.63 6.76
CA LYS A 152 13.98 2.12 5.47
C LYS A 152 12.52 2.49 5.30
N TRP A 153 12.23 3.26 4.27
CA TRP A 153 10.89 3.74 3.96
C TRP A 153 10.39 3.12 2.66
N VAL A 154 9.14 2.69 2.68
CA VAL A 154 8.44 2.11 1.52
C VAL A 154 7.38 3.10 1.03
N PRO A 155 7.73 4.06 0.15
CA PRO A 155 6.72 4.85 -0.51
C PRO A 155 6.10 4.08 -1.67
N LEU A 156 4.81 4.32 -1.87
CA LEU A 156 4.04 3.82 -2.99
C LEU A 156 3.84 4.97 -3.97
N ALA A 157 4.09 4.72 -5.25
CA ALA A 157 3.94 5.72 -6.29
C ALA A 157 2.72 5.40 -7.15
N VAL A 158 1.61 6.07 -6.88
CA VAL A 158 0.35 5.96 -7.66
C VAL A 158 0.46 6.73 -8.98
#